data_AF-A0A7S1T3Y5-F1
#
_entry.id   AF-A0A7S1T3Y5-F1
#
_cell.length_a   1.000
_cell.length_b   1.000
_cell.length_c   1.000
_cell.angle_alpha   90.00
_cell.angle_beta   90.00
_cell.angle_gamma   90.00
#
_symmetry.space_group_name_H-M   'P 1'
#
loop_
_entity.id
_entity.type
_entity.pdbx_description
1 polymer ?
#
loop_
_entity_poly.entity_id
_entity_poly.type
_entity_poly.pdbx_seq_one_letter_code
_entity_poly.pdbx_strand_id
1 'polypeptide(L)'
;SYRYMAPEVFRHEPYNRKVDVYSYAMICYYLFTGMPPMFDQHAARAAQLAALHNKRPQWPPKSRWGTEIPEPLHQLVEKCWAADPEDRPSFLDICVELEAIIKKLPNDVPVETAGCQCTVQ
;
A
#
# COMPACT_ATOMS: atom_id res chain seq x y z
N SER A 1 2.97 -8.57 -11.37
CA SER A 1 3.11 -9.69 -10.42
C SER A 1 1.75 -9.97 -9.77
N TYR A 2 1.38 -11.24 -9.53
CA TYR A 2 0.07 -11.62 -8.97
C TYR A 2 -0.24 -11.02 -7.59
N ARG A 3 0.77 -10.68 -6.77
CA ARG A 3 0.59 -10.16 -5.40
C ARG A 3 -0.25 -8.87 -5.31
N TYR A 4 -0.26 -8.09 -6.38
CA TYR A 4 -0.96 -6.81 -6.46
C TYR A 4 -2.38 -6.96 -7.00
N MET A 5 -2.74 -8.15 -7.50
CA MET A 5 -4.04 -8.42 -8.10
C MET A 5 -5.13 -8.45 -7.04
N ALA A 6 -6.23 -7.76 -7.32
CA ALA A 6 -7.40 -7.79 -6.45
C ALA A 6 -7.99 -9.21 -6.35
N PRO A 7 -8.57 -9.58 -5.19
CA PRO A 7 -9.16 -10.91 -4.95
C PRO A 7 -10.14 -11.36 -6.05
N GLU A 8 -11.03 -10.48 -6.47
CA GLU A 8 -12.06 -10.72 -7.48
C GLU A 8 -11.46 -10.94 -8.87
N VAL A 9 -10.36 -10.26 -9.20
CA VAL A 9 -9.64 -10.46 -10.47
C VAL A 9 -8.98 -11.83 -10.48
N PHE A 10 -8.36 -12.24 -9.37
CA PHE A 10 -7.77 -13.57 -9.24
C PHE A 10 -8.84 -14.68 -9.35
N ARG A 11 -10.04 -14.45 -8.81
CA ARG A 11 -11.17 -15.38 -8.90
C ARG A 11 -11.92 -15.34 -10.24
N HIS A 12 -11.49 -14.49 -11.18
CA HIS A 12 -12.14 -14.31 -12.48
C HIS A 12 -13.61 -13.86 -12.36
N GLU A 13 -13.91 -13.07 -11.32
CA GLU A 13 -15.22 -12.49 -11.08
C GLU A 13 -15.37 -11.16 -11.86
N PRO A 14 -16.60 -10.68 -12.12
CA PRO A 14 -16.82 -9.33 -12.61
C PRO A 14 -16.19 -8.30 -11.68
N TYR A 15 -15.51 -7.31 -12.25
CA TYR A 15 -14.81 -6.29 -11.49
C TYR A 15 -15.00 -4.90 -12.09
N ASN A 16 -14.73 -3.88 -11.28
CA ASN A 16 -14.76 -2.47 -11.67
C ASN A 16 -13.41 -1.79 -11.36
N ARG A 17 -13.35 -0.46 -11.41
CA ARG A 17 -12.11 0.31 -11.17
C ARG A 17 -11.56 0.19 -9.74
N LYS A 18 -12.30 -0.40 -8.78
CA LYS A 18 -11.83 -0.63 -7.41
C LYS A 18 -10.71 -1.67 -7.33
N VAL A 19 -10.45 -2.42 -8.40
CA VAL A 19 -9.26 -3.31 -8.49
C VAL A 19 -7.96 -2.51 -8.47
N ASP A 20 -7.98 -1.28 -8.99
CA ASP A 20 -6.82 -0.40 -8.97
C ASP A 20 -6.57 0.17 -7.57
N VAL A 21 -7.63 0.39 -6.79
CA VAL A 21 -7.54 0.81 -5.38
C VAL A 21 -6.89 -0.28 -4.52
N TYR A 22 -7.25 -1.54 -4.75
CA TYR A 22 -6.59 -2.66 -4.09
C TYR A 22 -5.10 -2.75 -4.47
N SER A 23 -4.80 -2.62 -5.76
CA SER A 23 -3.43 -2.66 -6.27
C SER A 23 -2.59 -1.51 -5.69
N TYR A 24 -3.18 -0.33 -5.57
CA TYR A 24 -2.59 0.84 -4.91
C TYR A 24 -2.22 0.54 -3.45
N ALA A 25 -3.11 -0.09 -2.67
CA ALA A 25 -2.83 -0.46 -1.29
C ALA A 25 -1.60 -1.39 -1.16
N MET A 26 -1.50 -2.37 -2.05
CA MET A 26 -0.36 -3.30 -2.11
C MET A 26 0.95 -2.57 -2.48
N ILE A 27 0.88 -1.56 -3.33
CA ILE A 27 2.03 -0.69 -3.66
C ILE A 27 2.41 0.17 -2.45
N CYS A 28 1.44 0.79 -1.76
CA CYS A 28 1.72 1.57 -0.55
C CYS A 28 2.42 0.72 0.52
N TYR A 29 1.93 -0.50 0.76
CA TYR A 29 2.60 -1.44 1.65
C TYR A 29 4.05 -1.69 1.23
N TYR A 30 4.29 -1.95 -0.06
CA TYR A 30 5.65 -2.13 -0.58
C TYR A 30 6.53 -0.89 -0.35
N LEU A 31 5.99 0.31 -0.57
CA LEU A 31 6.71 1.57 -0.38
C LEU A 31 7.11 1.77 1.08
N PHE A 32 6.20 1.52 2.03
CA PHE A 32 6.48 1.71 3.45
C PHE A 32 7.39 0.64 4.03
N THR A 33 7.27 -0.60 3.60
CA THR A 33 8.01 -1.72 4.19
C THR A 33 9.29 -2.09 3.44
N GLY A 34 9.41 -1.68 2.17
CA GLY A 34 10.45 -2.14 1.25
C GLY A 34 10.33 -3.62 0.85
N MET A 35 9.28 -4.31 1.31
CA MET A 35 9.09 -5.74 1.11
C MET A 35 7.81 -5.99 0.31
N PRO A 36 7.84 -6.86 -0.72
CA PRO A 36 6.64 -7.20 -1.47
C PRO A 36 5.55 -7.76 -0.53
N PRO A 37 4.26 -7.53 -0.81
CA PRO A 37 3.16 -8.11 -0.03
C PRO A 37 3.30 -9.64 0.09
N MET A 38 3.28 -10.15 1.33
CA MET A 38 3.50 -11.58 1.66
C MET A 38 4.81 -12.13 1.06
N PHE A 39 5.93 -11.42 1.25
CA PHE A 39 7.22 -11.71 0.61
C PHE A 39 7.70 -13.17 0.77
N ASP A 40 7.29 -13.84 1.85
CA ASP A 40 7.58 -15.24 2.20
C ASP A 40 6.87 -16.28 1.31
N GLN A 41 5.84 -15.87 0.57
CA GLN A 41 5.06 -16.74 -0.31
C GLN A 41 5.45 -16.55 -1.77
N HIS A 42 5.28 -17.53 -2.66
CA HIS A 42 5.34 -17.25 -4.10
C HIS A 42 4.19 -16.32 -4.54
N ALA A 43 4.40 -15.52 -5.59
CA ALA A 43 3.45 -14.48 -5.99
C ALA A 43 2.02 -14.99 -6.25
N ALA A 44 1.88 -16.14 -6.94
CA ALA A 44 0.58 -16.76 -7.19
C ALA A 44 -0.07 -17.29 -5.90
N ARG A 45 0.72 -17.87 -4.99
CA ARG A 45 0.23 -18.36 -3.69
C ARG A 45 -0.20 -17.21 -2.78
N ALA A 46 0.52 -16.09 -2.80
CA ALA A 46 0.12 -14.87 -2.10
C ALA A 46 -1.24 -14.38 -2.59
N ALA A 47 -1.43 -14.26 -3.90
CA ALA A 47 -2.73 -13.87 -4.48
C ALA A 47 -3.85 -14.84 -4.10
N GLN A 48 -3.59 -16.15 -4.16
CA GLN A 48 -4.55 -17.17 -3.72
C GLN A 48 -4.91 -17.04 -2.23
N LEU A 49 -3.94 -16.79 -1.35
CA LEU A 49 -4.18 -16.58 0.08
C LEU A 49 -5.03 -15.33 0.34
N ALA A 50 -4.75 -14.23 -0.38
CA ALA A 50 -5.57 -13.03 -0.32
C ALA A 50 -7.01 -13.26 -0.81
N ALA A 51 -7.15 -14.01 -1.90
CA ALA A 51 -8.44 -14.25 -2.56
C ALA A 51 -9.34 -15.26 -1.85
N LEU A 52 -8.77 -16.34 -1.30
CA LEU A 52 -9.53 -17.46 -0.75
C LEU A 52 -9.58 -17.48 0.77
N HIS A 53 -8.61 -16.84 1.43
CA HIS A 53 -8.48 -16.85 2.89
C HIS A 53 -8.47 -15.45 3.50
N ASN A 54 -8.73 -14.42 2.69
CA ASN A 54 -8.67 -13.02 3.08
C ASN A 54 -7.36 -12.64 3.79
N LYS A 55 -6.25 -13.35 3.51
CA LYS A 55 -4.96 -13.06 4.13
C LYS A 55 -4.48 -11.69 3.64
N ARG A 56 -3.96 -10.87 4.55
CA ARG A 56 -3.35 -9.56 4.23
C ARG A 56 -1.91 -9.50 4.73
N PRO A 57 -1.07 -8.64 4.14
CA PRO A 57 0.27 -8.40 4.66
C PRO A 57 0.22 -7.86 6.09
N GLN A 58 1.20 -8.25 6.91
CA GLN A 58 1.34 -7.71 8.27
C GLN A 58 2.25 -6.49 8.24
N TRP A 59 1.86 -5.43 8.95
CA TRP A 59 2.72 -4.26 9.13
C TRP A 59 3.91 -4.58 10.02
N PRO A 60 5.14 -4.23 9.62
CA PRO A 60 6.27 -4.24 10.53
C PRO A 60 6.13 -3.12 11.57
N PRO A 61 6.81 -3.20 12.73
CA PRO A 61 6.79 -2.16 13.74
C PRO A 61 7.31 -0.80 13.26
N LYS A 62 8.15 -0.79 12.21
CA LYS A 62 8.78 0.39 11.64
C LYS A 62 8.77 0.33 10.11
N SER A 63 8.73 1.50 9.48
CA SER A 63 8.94 1.64 8.04
C SER A 63 10.35 1.22 7.62
N ARG A 64 10.58 1.10 6.31
CA ARG A 64 11.90 0.83 5.72
C ARG A 64 12.93 1.93 6.03
N TRP A 65 12.49 3.09 6.52
CA TRP A 65 13.35 4.19 6.95
C TRP A 65 13.58 4.21 8.47
N GLY A 66 13.10 3.21 9.21
CA GLY A 66 13.28 3.09 10.66
C GLY A 66 12.36 4.00 11.50
N THR A 67 11.38 4.63 10.87
CA THR A 67 10.37 5.51 11.51
C THR A 67 9.06 4.77 11.74
N GLU A 68 8.26 5.25 12.68
CA GLU A 68 6.89 4.77 12.85
C GLU A 68 6.03 5.24 11.67
N ILE A 69 5.14 4.36 11.20
CA ILE A 69 4.14 4.71 10.21
C ILE A 69 2.93 5.26 10.97
N PRO A 70 2.44 6.47 10.65
CA PRO A 70 1.29 7.05 11.33
C PRO A 70 0.07 6.13 11.24
N GLU A 71 -0.59 5.88 12.37
CA GLU A 71 -1.76 4.99 12.44
C GLU A 71 -2.89 5.35 11.44
N PRO A 72 -3.23 6.63 11.20
CA PRO A 72 -4.20 6.98 10.15
C PRO A 72 -3.81 6.48 8.75
N LEU A 73 -2.52 6.36 8.47
CA LEU A 73 -2.01 5.88 7.19
C LEU A 73 -2.15 4.36 7.05
N HIS A 74 -1.93 3.60 8.14
CA HIS A 74 -2.25 2.17 8.18
C HIS A 74 -3.72 1.95 7.84
N GLN A 75 -4.60 2.66 8.54
CA GLN A 75 -6.04 2.52 8.39
C GLN A 75 -6.50 2.84 6.98
N LEU A 76 -5.96 3.90 6.37
CA LEU A 76 -6.29 4.25 4.98
C LEU A 76 -5.85 3.15 4.00
N VAL A 77 -4.61 2.67 4.11
CA VAL A 77 -4.12 1.58 3.24
C VAL A 77 -4.94 0.31 3.45
N GLU A 78 -5.32 0.01 4.70
CA GLU A 78 -6.13 -1.15 5.03
C GLU A 78 -7.55 -1.09 4.48
N LYS A 79 -8.20 0.08 4.50
CA LYS A 79 -9.48 0.30 3.82
C LYS A 79 -9.35 0.05 2.32
N CYS A 80 -8.24 0.45 1.70
CA CYS A 80 -8.03 0.30 0.26
C CYS A 80 -7.90 -1.17 -0.19
N TRP A 81 -7.51 -2.09 0.69
CA TRP A 81 -7.44 -3.54 0.38
C TRP A 81 -8.58 -4.37 0.96
N ALA A 82 -9.72 -3.74 1.27
CA ALA A 82 -10.91 -4.43 1.74
C ALA A 82 -11.32 -5.58 0.79
N ALA A 83 -11.88 -6.64 1.37
CA ALA A 83 -12.30 -7.82 0.61
C ALA A 83 -13.40 -7.47 -0.39
N ASP A 84 -14.43 -6.75 0.09
CA ASP A 84 -15.49 -6.20 -0.73
C ASP A 84 -14.98 -4.95 -1.49
N PRO A 85 -15.09 -4.89 -2.82
CA PRO A 85 -14.78 -3.70 -3.59
C PRO A 85 -15.55 -2.44 -3.18
N GLU A 86 -16.77 -2.59 -2.66
CA GLU A 86 -17.62 -1.46 -2.26
C GLU A 86 -17.17 -0.79 -0.97
N ASP A 87 -16.49 -1.54 -0.08
CA ASP A 87 -15.89 -1.00 1.14
C ASP A 87 -14.61 -0.19 0.87
N ARG A 88 -14.05 -0.29 -0.34
CA ARG A 88 -12.84 0.43 -0.71
C ARG A 88 -13.19 1.89 -1.00
N PRO A 89 -12.43 2.89 -0.55
CA PRO A 89 -12.66 4.30 -0.90
C PRO A 89 -12.46 4.56 -2.41
N SER A 90 -12.97 5.68 -2.93
CA SER A 90 -12.56 6.15 -4.26
C SER A 90 -11.17 6.82 -4.18
N PHE A 91 -10.47 6.96 -5.30
CA PHE A 91 -9.20 7.71 -5.30
C PHE A 91 -9.38 9.17 -4.85
N LEU A 92 -10.55 9.78 -5.09
CA LEU A 92 -10.83 11.12 -4.60
C LEU A 92 -10.87 11.14 -3.06
N ASP A 93 -11.55 10.17 -2.45
CA ASP A 93 -11.62 10.05 -0.99
C ASP A 93 -10.23 9.77 -0.40
N ILE A 94 -9.44 8.92 -1.05
CA ILE A 94 -8.05 8.64 -0.67
C ILE A 94 -7.21 9.92 -0.66
N CYS A 95 -7.28 10.75 -1.72
CA CYS A 95 -6.56 12.01 -1.78
C CYS A 95 -6.96 12.96 -0.64
N VAL A 96 -8.27 13.09 -0.38
CA VAL A 96 -8.78 13.94 0.71
C VAL A 96 -8.29 13.46 2.08
N GLU A 97 -8.34 12.14 2.34
CA GLU A 97 -7.86 11.57 3.60
C GLU A 97 -6.33 11.72 3.74
N LEU A 98 -5.56 11.50 2.67
CA LEU A 98 -4.11 11.73 2.65
C LEU A 98 -3.74 13.18 2.95
N GLU A 99 -4.39 14.14 2.31
CA GLU A 99 -4.14 15.56 2.58
C GLU A 99 -4.42 15.92 4.05
N ALA A 100 -5.48 15.36 4.64
CA ALA A 100 -5.80 15.55 6.04
C ALA A 100 -4.75 14.90 6.97
N ILE A 101 -4.20 13.74 6.60
CA ILE A 101 -3.11 13.09 7.34
C ILE A 101 -1.84 13.95 7.27
N ILE A 102 -1.44 14.38 6.06
CA ILE A 102 -0.24 15.20 5.84
C ILE A 102 -0.28 16.48 6.67
N LYS A 103 -1.42 17.18 6.72
CA LYS A 103 -1.59 18.41 7.51
C LYS A 103 -1.40 18.23 9.02
N LYS A 104 -1.53 17.00 9.53
CA LYS A 104 -1.38 16.67 10.96
C LYS A 104 0.01 16.17 11.31
N LEU A 105 0.82 15.81 10.31
CA LEU A 105 2.20 15.40 10.55
C LEU A 105 3.03 16.62 10.93
N PRO A 106 3.97 16.50 11.88
CA PRO A 106 4.89 17.58 12.18
C PRO A 106 5.66 17.94 10.90
N ASN A 107 5.83 19.24 10.65
CA ASN A 107 6.60 19.77 9.53
C ASN A 107 8.11 19.55 9.73
N ASP A 108 8.55 18.31 9.83
CA ASP A 108 9.95 17.98 10.08
C ASP A 108 10.50 17.05 9.01
N VAL A 109 10.63 17.56 7.77
CA VAL A 109 11.74 17.18 6.88
C VAL A 109 12.09 18.37 5.97
N PRO A 110 13.27 19.00 6.12
CA PRO A 110 13.88 19.74 5.03
C PRO A 110 14.05 18.76 3.87
N VAL A 111 13.44 19.04 2.72
CA VAL A 111 13.77 18.33 1.47
C VAL A 111 15.23 18.64 1.18
N GLU A 112 16.16 17.82 1.69
CA GLU A 112 17.53 17.82 1.20
C GLU A 112 17.43 17.36 -0.25
N THR A 113 17.40 18.33 -1.15
CA THR A 113 17.82 18.13 -2.53
C THR A 113 19.26 17.65 -2.44
N ALA A 114 19.46 16.33 -2.46
CA ALA A 114 20.75 15.73 -2.72
C ALA A 114 21.15 16.17 -4.13
N GLY A 115 21.75 17.35 -4.22
CA GLY A 115 22.56 17.73 -5.37
C GLY A 115 23.67 16.70 -5.45
N CYS A 116 23.54 15.77 -6.40
CA CYS A 116 24.62 14.89 -6.81
C CYS A 116 25.84 15.75 -7.16
N GLN A 117 26.75 15.95 -6.21
CA GLN A 117 28.11 16.37 -6.51
C GLN A 117 28.88 15.12 -6.90
N CYS A 118 28.65 14.65 -8.13
CA CYS A 118 29.61 13.76 -8.77
C CYS A 118 30.81 14.62 -9.20
N THR A 119 31.80 14.75 -8.31
CA THR A 119 33.15 15.13 -8.73
C THR A 119 33.75 13.92 -9.44
N VAL A 120 33.91 14.04 -10.75
CA VAL A 120 34.71 13.11 -11.56
C VAL A 120 36.16 13.32 -11.14
N GLN A 121 36.78 12.29 -10.55
CA GLN A 121 38.23 12.17 -10.53
C GLN A 121 38.70 11.57 -11.84
#